data_AF-A0A1N7CHI7-F1
#
_entry.id   AF-A0A1N7CHI7-F1
#
_cell.length_a   1.000
_cell.length_b   1.000
_cell.length_c   1.000
_cell.angle_alpha   90.00
_cell.angle_beta   90.00
_cell.angle_gamma   90.00
#
_symmetry.space_group_name_H-M   'P 1'
#
loop_
_entity.id
_entity.type
_entity.pdbx_description
1 polymer ?
#
loop_
_entity_poly.entity_id
_entity_poly.type
_entity_poly.pdbx_seq_one_letter_code
_entity_poly.pdbx_strand_id
1 'polypeptide(L)'
;MGHRALVAYRRPDRLYDLRYSHWGGEDVALGERISDETPLAAGAIDATLLADSVARERILTDFLDPCIHEALYLVAPDADYDVTAYRVCWLEWGDGRDGGRGAIIAVDSDAADRRVRTWFRATKTALADLIEMGALSRRAAQAYLESRVCADEDGTVYTYTRAESGSDDSYTPTPDSWLEDDMHRDTDAEDGDRGTDDENGD
;
A
#
# COMPACT_ATOMS: atom_id res chain seq x y z
N MET A 1 -8.79 1.04 -2.83
CA MET A 1 -7.62 0.63 -2.02
C MET A 1 -7.23 -0.74 -2.51
N GLY A 2 -6.06 -0.86 -3.14
CA GLY A 2 -5.51 -2.17 -3.44
C GLY A 2 -4.95 -2.72 -2.15
N HIS A 3 -5.52 -3.81 -1.64
CA HIS A 3 -5.13 -4.46 -0.39
C HIS A 3 -3.80 -5.19 -0.53
N ARG A 4 -2.76 -4.46 -0.93
CA ARG A 4 -1.47 -4.99 -1.38
C ARG A 4 -0.59 -5.26 -0.18
N ALA A 5 0.12 -6.39 -0.19
CA ALA A 5 1.07 -6.76 0.84
C ALA A 5 2.40 -7.23 0.26
N LEU A 6 3.46 -6.98 1.02
CA LEU A 6 4.77 -7.55 0.80
C LEU A 6 4.95 -8.76 1.72
N VAL A 7 5.39 -9.88 1.19
CA VAL A 7 5.66 -11.09 1.97
C VAL A 7 7.12 -11.45 1.83
N ALA A 8 7.82 -11.57 2.96
CA ALA A 8 9.26 -11.82 3.02
C ALA A 8 9.52 -13.18 3.69
N TYR A 9 10.01 -14.14 2.92
CA TYR A 9 10.38 -15.47 3.41
C TYR A 9 11.83 -15.49 3.85
N ARG A 10 12.08 -15.78 5.13
CA ARG A 10 13.43 -15.90 5.66
C ARG A 10 14.12 -17.13 5.11
N ARG A 11 15.38 -16.94 4.71
CA ARG A 11 16.30 -17.98 4.26
C ARG A 11 17.21 -18.45 5.40
N PRO A 12 17.91 -19.59 5.25
CA PRO A 12 18.88 -20.06 6.24
C PRO A 12 20.05 -19.10 6.51
N ASP A 13 20.41 -18.26 5.53
CA ASP A 13 21.44 -17.21 5.64
C ASP A 13 20.94 -15.94 6.36
N ARG A 14 19.70 -15.94 6.85
CA ARG A 14 18.98 -14.82 7.50
C ARG A 14 18.62 -13.66 6.57
N LEU A 15 18.79 -13.83 5.26
CA LEU A 15 18.24 -12.91 4.25
C LEU A 15 16.79 -13.32 3.91
N TYR A 16 16.13 -12.51 3.10
CA TYR A 16 14.73 -12.67 2.76
C TYR A 16 14.49 -12.72 1.25
N ASP A 17 13.61 -13.62 0.84
CA ASP A 17 13.04 -13.66 -0.50
C ASP A 17 11.69 -12.95 -0.49
N LEU A 18 11.53 -11.93 -1.33
CA LEU A 18 10.38 -11.04 -1.35
C LEU A 18 9.37 -11.45 -2.41
N ARG A 19 8.10 -11.42 -2.03
CA ARG A 19 6.95 -11.78 -2.85
C ARG A 19 5.81 -10.80 -2.66
N TYR A 20 4.92 -10.76 -3.65
CA TYR A 20 3.76 -9.89 -3.65
C TYR A 20 2.47 -10.65 -3.33
N SER A 21 1.53 -9.98 -2.66
CA SER A 21 0.14 -10.41 -2.57
C SER A 21 -0.79 -9.23 -2.85
N HIS A 22 -1.73 -9.39 -3.78
CA HIS A 22 -2.62 -8.29 -4.19
C HIS A 22 -3.73 -7.99 -3.17
N TRP A 23 -4.17 -9.00 -2.42
CA TRP A 23 -5.25 -8.92 -1.42
C TRP A 23 -4.76 -9.20 0.01
N GLY A 24 -3.45 -9.39 0.19
CA GLY A 24 -2.86 -9.72 1.49
C GLY A 24 -2.91 -8.61 2.54
N GLY A 25 -3.35 -7.40 2.19
CA GLY A 25 -3.43 -6.24 3.07
C GLY A 25 -4.83 -5.96 3.62
N GLU A 26 -5.86 -6.68 3.17
CA GLU A 26 -7.28 -6.40 3.49
C GLU A 26 -7.54 -6.60 4.99
N ASP A 27 -7.09 -7.75 5.48
CA ASP A 27 -7.00 -8.17 6.86
C ASP A 27 -5.65 -8.90 7.05
N VAL A 28 -5.23 -9.14 8.30
CA VAL A 28 -3.96 -9.82 8.56
C VAL A 28 -4.08 -11.35 8.50
N ALA A 29 -5.23 -11.85 8.03
CA ALA A 29 -5.52 -13.27 7.90
C ALA A 29 -4.70 -13.99 6.82
N LEU A 30 -3.96 -13.27 5.95
CA LEU A 30 -3.00 -13.92 5.05
C LEU A 30 -1.96 -14.73 5.85
N GLY A 31 -1.53 -14.25 7.01
CA GLY A 31 -0.54 -14.95 7.84
C GLY A 31 -1.01 -16.34 8.28
N GLU A 32 -2.29 -16.49 8.62
CA GLU A 32 -2.88 -17.77 9.05
C GLU A 32 -2.97 -18.81 7.93
N ARG A 33 -2.88 -18.38 6.67
CA ARG A 33 -2.95 -19.27 5.49
C ARG A 33 -1.57 -19.74 5.01
N ILE A 34 -0.50 -19.18 5.56
CA ILE A 34 0.87 -19.56 5.23
C ILE A 34 1.25 -20.71 6.18
N SER A 35 1.57 -21.86 5.61
CA SER A 35 2.03 -23.05 6.35
C SER A 35 3.03 -23.83 5.50
N ASP A 36 3.62 -24.89 6.05
CA ASP A 36 4.47 -25.80 5.29
C ASP A 36 3.70 -26.51 4.16
N GLU A 37 2.40 -26.83 4.37
CA GLU A 37 1.57 -27.42 3.31
C GLU A 37 1.15 -26.41 2.25
N THR A 38 0.91 -25.15 2.64
CA THR A 38 0.52 -24.06 1.74
C THR A 38 1.46 -22.86 1.87
N PRO A 39 2.72 -22.97 1.44
CA PRO A 39 3.73 -21.93 1.67
C PRO A 39 3.46 -20.66 0.86
N LEU A 40 2.56 -20.70 -0.13
CA LEU A 40 2.10 -19.54 -0.90
C LEU A 40 0.62 -19.24 -0.67
N ALA A 41 0.06 -19.69 0.47
CA ALA A 41 -1.33 -19.48 0.86
C ALA A 41 -2.32 -19.84 -0.27
N ALA A 42 -2.16 -21.03 -0.85
CA ALA A 42 -2.96 -21.53 -1.97
C ALA A 42 -3.03 -20.58 -3.20
N GLY A 43 -1.93 -19.86 -3.48
CA GLY A 43 -1.82 -18.95 -4.62
C GLY A 43 -2.23 -17.51 -4.32
N ALA A 44 -2.57 -17.18 -3.07
CA ALA A 44 -2.79 -15.79 -2.65
C ALA A 44 -1.49 -14.96 -2.65
N ILE A 45 -0.33 -15.63 -2.70
CA ILE A 45 1.00 -15.03 -2.81
C ILE A 45 1.59 -15.41 -4.17
N ASP A 46 2.12 -14.42 -4.88
CA ASP A 46 2.74 -14.65 -6.19
C ASP A 46 3.94 -15.61 -6.07
N ALA A 47 4.00 -16.57 -6.99
CA ALA A 47 5.10 -17.51 -7.11
C ALA A 47 6.38 -16.85 -7.69
N THR A 48 6.26 -15.67 -8.28
CA THR A 48 7.37 -14.86 -8.78
C THR A 48 8.04 -14.10 -7.64
N LEU A 49 9.37 -14.11 -7.60
CA LEU A 49 10.13 -13.30 -6.65
C LEU A 49 10.21 -11.87 -7.15
N LEU A 50 9.94 -10.91 -6.26
CA LEU A 50 10.22 -9.50 -6.49
C LEU A 50 11.71 -9.21 -6.33
N ALA A 51 12.34 -9.86 -5.35
CA ALA A 51 13.77 -9.82 -5.08
C ALA A 51 14.13 -11.03 -4.22
N ASP A 52 15.39 -11.46 -4.28
CA ASP A 52 15.94 -12.51 -3.43
C ASP A 52 17.08 -11.97 -2.57
N SER A 53 17.43 -12.72 -1.51
CA SER A 53 18.62 -12.43 -0.69
C SER A 53 18.65 -10.99 -0.11
N VAL A 54 17.50 -10.48 0.33
CA VAL A 54 17.36 -9.11 0.84
C VAL A 54 17.56 -9.05 2.36
N ALA A 55 18.38 -8.12 2.86
CA ALA A 55 18.51 -7.87 4.29
C ALA A 55 17.25 -7.23 4.86
N ARG A 56 16.87 -7.55 6.11
CA ARG A 56 15.62 -7.08 6.75
C ARG A 56 15.45 -5.56 6.66
N GLU A 57 16.51 -4.81 6.93
CA GLU A 57 16.49 -3.34 6.91
C GLU A 57 16.22 -2.81 5.50
N ARG A 58 16.77 -3.47 4.47
CA ARG A 58 16.58 -3.12 3.06
C ARG A 58 15.16 -3.38 2.58
N ILE A 59 14.44 -4.33 3.19
CA ILE A 59 13.01 -4.54 2.90
C ILE A 59 12.25 -3.23 3.11
N LEU A 60 12.49 -2.56 4.24
CA LEU A 60 11.79 -1.33 4.60
C LEU A 60 12.18 -0.16 3.69
N THR A 61 13.48 0.00 3.42
CA THR A 61 13.98 1.17 2.70
C THR A 61 13.80 1.07 1.20
N ASP A 62 13.92 -0.13 0.62
CA ASP A 62 14.05 -0.29 -0.84
C ASP A 62 12.79 -0.90 -1.49
N PHE A 63 11.97 -1.64 -0.72
CA PHE A 63 10.86 -2.44 -1.27
C PHE A 63 9.50 -2.12 -0.67
N LEU A 64 9.42 -1.74 0.61
CA LEU A 64 8.16 -1.51 1.31
C LEU A 64 7.65 -0.09 1.10
N ASP A 65 7.17 0.20 -0.10
CA ASP A 65 6.52 1.47 -0.42
C ASP A 65 5.26 1.67 0.46
N PRO A 66 5.25 2.63 1.40
CA PRO A 66 4.11 2.84 2.29
C PRO A 66 2.87 3.42 1.58
N CYS A 67 3.04 4.02 0.40
CA CYS A 67 1.91 4.53 -0.39
C CYS A 67 1.14 3.39 -1.08
N ILE A 68 1.79 2.24 -1.29
CA ILE A 68 1.25 1.12 -2.06
C ILE A 68 0.93 -0.08 -1.18
N HIS A 69 1.84 -0.43 -0.28
CA HIS A 69 1.70 -1.59 0.58
C HIS A 69 0.90 -1.23 1.83
N GLU A 70 -0.10 -2.04 2.12
CA GLU A 70 -0.92 -1.92 3.31
C GLU A 70 -0.43 -2.87 4.42
N ALA A 71 0.28 -3.95 4.10
CA ALA A 71 0.81 -4.91 5.07
C ALA A 71 2.19 -5.47 4.67
N LEU A 72 2.95 -5.90 5.68
CA LEU A 72 4.19 -6.67 5.55
C LEU A 72 4.07 -7.96 6.36
N TYR A 73 4.45 -9.09 5.78
CA TYR A 73 4.55 -10.36 6.48
C TYR A 73 6.00 -10.85 6.47
N LEU A 74 6.54 -11.14 7.64
CA LEU A 74 7.82 -11.83 7.78
C LEU A 74 7.54 -13.29 8.12
N VAL A 75 7.91 -14.19 7.21
CA VAL A 75 7.72 -15.64 7.38
C VAL A 75 9.05 -16.27 7.76
N ALA A 76 9.05 -17.13 8.77
CA ALA A 76 10.21 -17.91 9.19
C ALA A 76 9.98 -19.42 8.92
N PRO A 77 10.30 -19.91 7.70
CA PRO A 77 10.13 -21.33 7.37
C PRO A 77 10.94 -22.27 8.27
N ASP A 78 12.07 -21.81 8.82
CA ASP A 78 12.90 -22.58 9.75
C ASP A 78 12.35 -22.62 11.18
N ALA A 79 11.25 -21.92 11.45
CA ALA A 79 10.56 -21.86 12.72
C ALA A 79 9.07 -22.20 12.53
N ASP A 80 8.80 -23.37 11.94
CA ASP A 80 7.44 -23.90 11.69
C ASP A 80 6.52 -22.91 10.93
N TYR A 81 7.11 -22.17 9.98
CA TYR A 81 6.42 -21.11 9.23
C TYR A 81 5.80 -20.03 10.12
N ASP A 82 6.40 -19.71 11.27
CA ASP A 82 5.98 -18.58 12.11
C ASP A 82 5.89 -17.30 11.27
N VAL A 83 4.76 -16.60 11.36
CA VAL A 83 4.47 -15.40 10.58
C VAL A 83 4.28 -14.22 11.52
N THR A 84 5.13 -13.21 11.37
CA THR A 84 4.90 -11.91 12.00
C THR A 84 4.24 -10.97 10.99
N ALA A 85 3.01 -10.55 11.28
CA ALA A 85 2.29 -9.58 10.48
C ALA A 85 2.53 -8.14 10.98
N TYR A 86 2.66 -7.22 10.04
CA TYR A 86 2.82 -5.80 10.30
C TYR A 86 1.84 -4.99 9.45
N ARG A 87 1.17 -4.03 10.09
CA ARG A 87 0.40 -2.99 9.40
C ARG A 87 1.33 -1.90 8.93
N VAL A 88 1.26 -1.55 7.66
CA VAL A 88 2.03 -0.44 7.07
C VAL A 88 1.22 0.85 7.18
N CYS A 89 1.87 1.90 7.67
CA CYS A 89 1.29 3.20 7.93
C CYS A 89 2.02 4.28 7.13
N TRP A 90 1.34 4.86 6.15
CA TRP A 90 1.88 5.98 5.38
C TRP A 90 1.77 7.29 6.14
N LEU A 91 2.91 7.92 6.42
CA LEU A 91 2.99 9.08 7.32
C LEU A 91 2.90 10.43 6.60
N GLU A 92 2.66 10.43 5.29
CA GLU A 92 2.58 11.63 4.46
C GLU A 92 1.15 11.96 4.02
N TRP A 93 0.94 13.23 3.63
CA TRP A 93 -0.29 13.76 2.98
C TRP A 93 -0.03 14.23 1.53
N GLY A 94 1.09 13.80 0.93
CA GLY A 94 1.47 14.14 -0.45
C GLY A 94 0.89 13.17 -1.48
N ASP A 95 1.41 13.22 -2.71
CA ASP A 95 1.07 12.29 -3.81
C ASP A 95 2.09 11.14 -3.95
N GLY A 96 3.03 11.02 -3.01
CA GLY A 96 4.04 9.96 -2.96
C GLY A 96 5.30 10.22 -3.81
N ARG A 97 5.44 11.38 -4.45
CA ARG A 97 6.55 11.65 -5.39
C ARG A 97 7.90 11.99 -4.75
N ASP A 98 7.94 12.35 -3.47
CA ASP A 98 9.16 12.79 -2.76
C ASP A 98 9.81 11.69 -1.90
N GLY A 99 9.55 10.41 -2.22
CA GLY A 99 9.86 9.30 -1.33
C GLY A 99 8.82 9.17 -0.21
N GLY A 100 8.80 8.01 0.45
CA GLY A 100 7.71 7.64 1.36
C GLY A 100 8.18 7.54 2.80
N ARG A 101 7.76 8.46 3.68
CA ARG A 101 7.87 8.20 5.11
C ARG A 101 6.80 7.19 5.52
N GLY A 102 7.23 6.08 6.07
CA GLY A 102 6.35 4.98 6.50
C GLY A 102 6.63 4.58 7.93
N ALA A 103 5.71 3.81 8.49
CA ALA A 103 5.95 3.03 9.70
C ALA A 103 5.33 1.65 9.57
N ILE A 104 5.88 0.70 10.32
CA ILE A 104 5.28 -0.62 10.51
C ILE A 104 4.90 -0.80 11.97
N ILE A 105 3.72 -1.39 12.22
CA ILE A 105 3.22 -1.74 13.55
C ILE A 105 2.94 -3.24 13.55
N ALA A 106 3.56 -3.98 14.47
CA ALA A 106 3.29 -5.41 14.61
C ALA A 106 1.85 -5.64 15.07
N VAL A 107 1.15 -6.57 14.44
CA VAL A 107 -0.23 -6.92 14.76
C VAL A 107 -0.35 -8.43 14.88
N ASP A 108 -0.86 -8.88 16.02
CA ASP A 108 -0.95 -10.30 16.40
C ASP A 108 -2.30 -10.93 16.05
N SER A 109 -3.26 -10.11 15.60
CA SER A 109 -4.64 -10.52 15.36
C SER A 109 -5.36 -9.52 14.48
N ASP A 110 -6.43 -9.98 13.83
CA ASP A 110 -7.36 -9.13 13.08
C ASP A 110 -8.00 -8.02 13.94
N ALA A 111 -8.22 -8.30 15.22
CA ALA A 111 -8.75 -7.30 16.15
C ALA A 111 -7.73 -6.20 16.44
N ALA A 112 -6.45 -6.55 16.64
CA ALA A 112 -5.37 -5.59 16.79
C ALA A 112 -5.17 -4.77 15.50
N ASP A 113 -5.20 -5.43 14.34
CA ASP A 113 -5.12 -4.76 13.04
C ASP A 113 -6.22 -3.72 12.85
N ARG A 114 -7.47 -4.11 13.10
CA ARG A 114 -8.61 -3.20 13.01
C ARG A 114 -8.46 -2.01 13.94
N ARG A 115 -8.00 -2.23 15.19
CA ARG A 115 -7.73 -1.15 16.16
C ARG A 115 -6.72 -0.16 15.59
N VAL A 116 -5.57 -0.65 15.13
CA VAL A 116 -4.49 0.18 14.58
C VAL A 116 -4.98 0.97 13.36
N ARG A 117 -5.69 0.33 12.43
CA ARG A 117 -6.24 0.99 11.23
C ARG A 117 -7.23 2.09 11.60
N THR A 118 -8.14 1.83 12.53
CA THR A 118 -9.13 2.82 12.99
C THR A 118 -8.43 4.00 13.66
N TRP A 119 -7.53 3.74 14.60
CA TRP A 119 -6.78 4.76 15.31
C TRP A 119 -5.93 5.62 14.36
N PHE A 120 -5.17 4.96 13.47
CA PHE A 120 -4.28 5.64 12.54
C PHE A 120 -5.06 6.52 11.58
N ARG A 121 -6.15 5.99 11.00
CA ARG A 121 -7.01 6.76 10.09
C ARG A 121 -7.65 7.95 10.79
N ALA A 122 -8.20 7.78 11.99
CA ALA A 122 -8.81 8.87 12.74
C ALA A 122 -7.80 9.98 13.06
N THR A 123 -6.60 9.60 13.50
CA THR A 123 -5.52 10.54 13.81
C THR A 123 -5.05 11.28 12.55
N LYS A 124 -4.85 10.56 11.44
CA LYS A 124 -4.41 11.14 10.17
C LYS A 124 -5.44 12.10 9.57
N THR A 125 -6.73 11.80 9.69
CA THR A 125 -7.82 12.69 9.28
C THR A 125 -7.84 13.97 10.11
N ALA A 126 -7.79 13.87 11.45
CA ALA A 126 -7.79 15.05 12.30
C ALA A 126 -6.57 15.96 12.04
N LEU A 127 -5.40 15.38 11.79
CA LEU A 127 -4.20 16.13 11.40
C LEU A 127 -4.33 16.75 10.01
N ALA A 128 -5.01 16.10 9.06
CA ALA A 128 -5.30 16.66 7.74
C ALA A 128 -6.15 17.94 7.89
N ASP A 129 -7.21 17.89 8.69
CA ASP A 129 -8.06 19.06 8.94
C ASP A 129 -7.26 20.23 9.55
N LEU A 130 -6.36 19.94 10.50
CA LEU A 130 -5.48 20.96 11.09
C LEU A 130 -4.48 21.56 10.09
N ILE A 131 -3.99 20.75 9.13
CA ILE A 131 -3.14 21.23 8.04
C ILE A 131 -3.95 22.14 7.11
N GLU A 132 -5.14 21.72 6.70
CA GLU A 132 -6.01 22.46 5.79
C GLU A 132 -6.45 23.81 6.38
N MET A 133 -6.73 23.84 7.69
CA MET A 133 -7.01 25.09 8.42
C MET A 133 -5.76 25.97 8.63
N GLY A 134 -4.57 25.51 8.27
CA GLY A 134 -3.30 26.22 8.49
C GLY A 134 -2.88 26.30 9.96
N ALA A 135 -3.52 25.53 10.85
CA ALA A 135 -3.20 25.47 12.27
C ALA A 135 -1.91 24.66 12.54
N LEU A 136 -1.56 23.76 11.63
CA LEU A 136 -0.37 22.92 11.72
C LEU A 136 0.32 22.81 10.35
N SER A 137 1.65 22.78 10.33
CA SER A 137 2.39 22.46 9.10
C SER A 137 2.40 20.95 8.84
N ARG A 138 2.50 20.53 7.57
CA ARG A 138 2.64 19.11 7.20
C ARG A 138 3.78 18.41 7.94
N ARG A 139 4.94 19.07 8.03
CA ARG A 139 6.12 18.57 8.75
C ARG A 139 5.85 18.37 10.25
N ALA A 140 5.13 19.30 10.88
CA ALA A 140 4.78 19.18 12.29
C ALA A 140 3.75 18.06 12.52
N ALA A 141 2.77 17.91 11.63
CA ALA A 141 1.80 16.82 11.66
C ALA A 141 2.48 15.45 11.50
N GLN A 142 3.42 15.33 10.57
CA GLN A 142 4.21 14.12 10.36
C GLN A 142 5.04 13.78 11.60
N ALA A 143 5.78 14.74 12.16
CA ALA A 143 6.57 14.52 13.37
C ALA A 143 5.70 14.12 14.57
N TYR A 144 4.50 14.70 14.69
CA TYR A 144 3.53 14.29 15.69
C TYR A 144 3.08 12.84 15.46
N LEU A 145 2.70 12.48 14.24
CA LEU A 145 2.23 11.14 13.90
C LEU A 145 3.32 10.08 14.12
N GLU A 146 4.57 10.35 13.72
CA GLU A 146 5.73 9.51 14.02
C GLU A 146 5.87 9.24 15.52
N SER A 147 5.79 10.30 16.33
CA SER A 147 5.87 10.20 17.79
C SER A 147 4.76 9.32 18.36
N ARG A 148 3.52 9.48 17.89
CA ARG A 148 2.38 8.67 18.36
C ARG A 148 2.50 7.21 17.95
N VAL A 149 2.94 6.93 16.72
CA VAL A 149 3.19 5.56 16.26
C VAL A 149 4.23 4.85 17.12
N CYS A 150 5.35 5.51 17.42
CA CYS A 150 6.38 4.92 18.28
C CYS A 150 5.93 4.79 19.74
N ALA A 151 5.25 5.80 20.29
CA ALA A 151 4.93 5.83 21.72
C ALA A 151 3.71 4.99 22.11
N ASP A 152 2.69 4.92 21.25
CA ASP A 152 1.44 4.25 21.57
C ASP A 152 1.38 2.81 21.04
N GLU A 153 2.00 2.56 19.88
CA GLU A 153 1.83 1.32 19.13
C GLU A 153 3.16 0.56 18.93
N ASP A 154 4.24 1.01 19.57
CA ASP A 154 5.60 0.44 19.45
C ASP A 154 6.05 0.30 17.98
N GLY A 155 5.60 1.25 17.14
CA GLY A 155 5.83 1.20 15.70
C GLY A 155 7.26 1.57 15.32
N THR A 156 7.76 0.94 14.25
CA THR A 156 9.06 1.23 13.65
C THR A 156 8.88 2.16 12.46
N VAL A 157 9.44 3.38 12.54
CA VAL A 157 9.41 4.35 11.44
C VAL A 157 10.59 4.11 10.50
N TYR A 158 10.36 4.26 9.20
CA TYR A 158 11.37 4.12 8.16
C TYR A 158 11.18 5.15 7.04
N THR A 159 12.22 5.36 6.25
CA THR A 159 12.15 6.16 5.02
C THR A 159 12.31 5.21 3.84
N TYR A 160 11.28 5.12 3.02
CA TYR A 160 11.33 4.44 1.74
C TYR A 160 12.03 5.35 0.72
N THR A 161 13.18 4.88 0.28
CA THR A 161 13.94 5.43 -0.84
C THR A 161 13.87 4.39 -1.92
N ARG A 162 12.91 4.54 -2.85
CA ARG A 162 12.83 3.67 -4.03
C ARG A 162 14.24 3.56 -4.60
N ALA A 163 14.81 2.36 -4.60
CA ALA A 163 16.15 2.17 -5.13
C ALA A 163 16.15 2.69 -6.57
N GLU A 164 17.05 3.62 -6.89
CA GLU A 164 17.30 3.97 -8.29
C GLU A 164 17.84 2.70 -8.95
N SER A 165 16.97 1.98 -9.65
CA SER A 165 17.30 0.71 -10.27
C SER A 165 18.44 0.92 -11.27
N GLY A 166 19.65 0.52 -10.89
CA GLY A 166 20.80 0.38 -11.80
C GLY A 166 20.70 -0.85 -12.74
N SER A 167 19.48 -1.34 -13.00
CA SER A 167 19.22 -2.39 -13.99
C SER A 167 17.79 -2.25 -14.50
N ASP A 168 17.65 -2.44 -15.80
CA ASP A 168 16.49 -2.25 -16.68
C ASP A 168 15.31 -3.21 -16.38
N ASP A 169 14.85 -3.24 -15.13
CA ASP A 169 13.59 -3.86 -14.73
C ASP A 169 12.90 -2.98 -13.70
N SER A 170 12.39 -1.84 -14.18
CA SER A 170 11.61 -0.93 -13.36
C SER A 170 10.26 -1.57 -13.05
N TYR A 171 10.11 -2.14 -11.86
CA TYR A 171 8.79 -2.46 -11.31
C TYR A 171 8.00 -1.15 -11.22
N THR A 172 7.11 -0.92 -12.18
CA THR A 172 6.12 0.15 -12.15
C THR A 172 4.81 -0.50 -11.76
N PRO A 173 4.42 -0.45 -10.47
CA PRO A 173 3.11 -0.94 -10.07
C PRO A 173 2.06 -0.20 -10.89
N THR A 174 1.15 -0.95 -11.51
CA THR A 174 0.10 -0.41 -12.37
C THR A 174 -0.64 0.69 -11.59
N PRO A 175 -0.63 1.95 -12.07
CA PRO A 175 -1.42 3.00 -11.47
C PRO A 175 -2.88 2.56 -11.46
N ASP A 176 -3.59 2.82 -10.36
CA ASP A 176 -5.04 2.64 -10.32
C ASP A 176 -5.64 3.58 -11.39
N SER A 177 -5.96 3.04 -12.57
CA SER A 177 -6.79 3.74 -13.54
C SER A 177 -8.19 3.83 -12.94
N TRP A 178 -8.47 4.95 -12.30
CA TRP A 178 -9.84 5.37 -12.00
C TRP A 178 -10.58 5.43 -13.34
N LEU A 179 -11.60 4.59 -13.48
CA LEU A 179 -12.58 4.68 -14.57
C LEU A 179 -13.39 5.98 -14.37
N GLU A 180 -12.81 7.11 -14.73
CA GLU A 180 -13.53 8.36 -14.95
C GLU A 180 -13.41 8.70 -16.44
N ASP A 181 -14.19 8.02 -17.29
CA ASP A 181 -14.78 8.65 -18.49
C ASP A 181 -15.85 7.81 -19.25
N ASP A 182 -16.61 6.95 -18.57
CA ASP A 182 -17.83 6.34 -19.15
C ASP A 182 -19.11 7.06 -18.66
N MET A 183 -19.06 8.40 -18.63
CA MET A 183 -20.20 9.27 -18.27
C MET A 183 -20.60 10.23 -19.40
N HIS A 184 -20.49 9.80 -20.66
CA HIS A 184 -21.22 10.41 -21.77
C HIS A 184 -21.83 9.36 -22.68
N ARG A 185 -22.86 8.67 -22.17
CA ARG A 185 -23.85 8.03 -23.02
C ARG A 185 -25.25 8.25 -22.45
N ASP A 186 -26.09 8.84 -23.29
CA ASP A 186 -27.55 8.87 -23.24
C ASP A 186 -28.24 9.96 -22.40
N THR A 187 -28.24 11.17 -22.96
CA THR A 187 -29.35 12.15 -23.00
C THR A 187 -28.97 13.10 -24.16
N ASP A 188 -29.67 13.21 -25.28
CA ASP A 188 -31.10 13.45 -25.43
C ASP A 188 -31.67 12.84 -26.71
N ALA A 189 -32.83 12.20 -26.56
CA ALA A 189 -33.76 11.93 -27.65
C ALA A 189 -34.74 13.11 -27.78
N GLU A 190 -34.99 13.49 -29.04
CA GLU A 190 -36.22 14.10 -29.56
C GLU A 190 -36.61 15.50 -29.02
N ASP A 191 -36.61 16.54 -29.87
CA ASP A 191 -37.76 16.85 -30.75
C ASP A 191 -37.56 18.20 -31.48
N GLY A 192 -38.15 18.32 -32.67
CA GLY A 192 -38.75 19.59 -33.11
C GLY A 192 -37.99 20.57 -34.04
N ASP A 193 -38.09 20.28 -35.35
CA ASP A 193 -38.80 21.13 -36.33
C ASP A 193 -38.21 22.45 -36.92
N ARG A 194 -38.39 22.54 -38.26
CA ARG A 194 -38.47 23.68 -39.18
C ARG A 194 -37.22 24.38 -39.77
N GLY A 195 -37.08 24.13 -41.09
CA GLY A 195 -36.97 25.14 -42.17
C GLY A 195 -35.59 25.81 -42.32
N THR A 196 -35.05 26.09 -43.50
CA THR A 196 -35.56 26.23 -44.87
C THR A 196 -34.32 26.41 -45.77
N ASP A 197 -34.44 26.00 -47.03
CA ASP A 197 -33.93 26.65 -48.24
C ASP A 197 -32.42 26.98 -48.35
N ASP A 198 -31.70 26.34 -49.26
CA ASP A 198 -31.50 26.85 -50.64
C ASP A 198 -30.38 26.08 -51.40
N GLU A 199 -30.66 25.79 -52.68
CA GLU A 199 -29.77 25.85 -53.87
C GLU A 199 -28.43 25.05 -53.89
N ASN A 200 -27.94 24.41 -54.97
CA ASN A 200 -28.21 24.20 -56.40
C ASN A 200 -27.28 22.99 -56.77
N GLY A 201 -27.59 22.06 -57.67
CA GLY A 201 -27.63 22.22 -59.13
C GLY A 201 -27.02 20.98 -59.84
N ASP A 202 -27.55 20.71 -61.03
CA ASP A 202 -27.28 19.65 -62.04
C ASP A 202 -27.72 18.19 -61.77
#